data_AF-A0A2H0QDY4-F1
#
_entry.id   AF-A0A2H0QDY4-F1
#
_cell.length_a   1.000
_cell.length_b   1.000
_cell.length_c   1.000
_cell.angle_alpha   90.00
_cell.angle_beta   90.00
_cell.angle_gamma   90.00
#
_symmetry.space_group_name_H-M   'P 1'
#
loop_
_entity.id
_entity.type
_entity.pdbx_description
1 polymer ?
#
loop_
_entity_poly.entity_id
_entity_poly.type
_entity_poly.pdbx_seq_one_letter_code
_entity_poly.pdbx_strand_id
1 'polypeptide(L)'
;MAVAEKSDEQYFDEVYDNIARLYDHAENLLNSAYHEDVEDHEKFLAEIEPIIQQIENSANSIAEDFSTIIEKGELPTNAMKRRVNSSLRKILLAIQEYRASITD
;
A
#
# COMPACT_ATOMS: atom_id res chain seq x y z
N MET A 1 -19.10 4.37 -26.08
CA MET A 1 -19.10 5.03 -24.77
C MET A 1 -17.72 5.61 -24.57
N ALA A 2 -17.60 6.94 -24.54
CA ALA A 2 -16.35 7.61 -24.19
C ALA A 2 -16.18 7.49 -22.67
N VAL A 3 -15.07 6.90 -22.22
CA VAL A 3 -14.66 7.00 -20.82
C VAL A 3 -14.28 8.46 -20.61
N ALA A 4 -14.98 9.16 -19.72
CA ALA A 4 -14.64 10.54 -19.40
C ALA A 4 -13.19 10.55 -18.87
N GLU A 5 -12.31 11.33 -19.52
CA GLU A 5 -10.98 11.62 -19.00
C GLU A 5 -11.16 12.33 -17.66
N LYS A 6 -10.62 11.75 -16.59
CA LYS A 6 -10.60 12.38 -15.27
C LYS A 6 -9.71 13.63 -15.34
N SER A 7 -10.09 14.69 -14.64
CA SER A 7 -9.18 15.83 -14.47
C SER A 7 -7.94 15.37 -13.71
N ASP A 8 -6.80 16.01 -13.96
CA ASP A 8 -5.55 15.70 -13.27
C ASP A 8 -5.75 15.76 -11.74
N GLU A 9 -6.49 16.74 -11.25
CA GLU A 9 -6.84 16.92 -9.82
C GLU A 9 -7.59 15.70 -9.23
N GLN A 10 -8.61 15.17 -9.93
CA GLN A 10 -9.32 13.96 -9.49
C GLN A 10 -8.42 12.72 -9.50
N TYR A 11 -7.48 12.64 -10.45
CA TYR A 11 -6.50 11.56 -10.48
C TYR A 11 -5.53 11.65 -9.30
N PHE A 12 -5.09 12.86 -8.93
CA PHE A 12 -4.21 13.08 -7.77
C PHE A 12 -4.90 12.70 -6.46
N ASP A 13 -6.15 13.13 -6.28
CA ASP A 13 -6.96 12.78 -5.10
C ASP A 13 -7.13 11.27 -4.95
N GLU A 14 -7.44 10.56 -6.04
CA GLU A 14 -7.59 9.11 -6.01
C GLU A 14 -6.31 8.37 -5.62
N VAL A 15 -5.15 8.85 -6.09
CA VAL A 15 -3.87 8.24 -5.70
C VAL A 15 -3.56 8.50 -4.24
N TYR A 16 -3.84 9.70 -3.74
CA TYR A 16 -3.72 10.03 -2.31
C TYR A 16 -4.61 9.14 -1.45
N ASP A 17 -5.88 8.99 -1.82
CA ASP A 17 -6.83 8.10 -1.15
C ASP A 17 -6.33 6.65 -1.14
N ASN A 18 -5.73 6.18 -2.24
CA ASN A 18 -5.19 4.83 -2.30
C ASN A 18 -3.95 4.65 -1.44
N ILE A 19 -3.08 5.67 -1.31
CA ILE A 19 -1.95 5.65 -0.39
C ILE A 19 -2.45 5.63 1.05
N ALA A 20 -3.44 6.46 1.39
CA ALA A 20 -4.05 6.49 2.72
C ALA A 20 -4.62 5.10 3.09
N ARG A 21 -5.35 4.47 2.16
CA ARG A 21 -5.87 3.11 2.35
C ARG A 21 -4.79 2.05 2.59
N LEU A 22 -3.58 2.23 2.07
CA LEU A 22 -2.47 1.32 2.37
C LEU A 22 -2.04 1.45 3.83
N TYR A 23 -1.93 2.68 4.35
CA TYR A 23 -1.65 2.90 5.77
C TYR A 23 -2.79 2.39 6.65
N ASP A 24 -4.05 2.66 6.28
CA ASP A 24 -5.21 2.11 7.00
C ASP A 24 -5.15 0.57 7.05
N HIS A 25 -4.68 -0.08 5.97
CA HIS A 25 -4.56 -1.52 5.94
C HIS A 25 -3.45 -2.03 6.87
N ALA A 26 -2.31 -1.34 6.92
CA ALA A 26 -1.23 -1.63 7.85
C ALA A 26 -1.68 -1.47 9.32
N GLU A 27 -2.40 -0.38 9.62
CA GLU A 27 -2.96 -0.13 10.95
C GLU A 27 -4.00 -1.19 11.33
N ASN A 28 -4.88 -1.57 10.42
CA ASN A 28 -5.85 -2.64 10.67
C ASN A 28 -5.17 -3.99 10.92
N LEU A 29 -4.08 -4.30 10.21
CA LEU A 29 -3.30 -5.51 10.45
C LEU A 29 -2.67 -5.46 11.85
N LEU A 30 -2.08 -4.33 12.23
CA LEU A 30 -1.53 -4.13 13.57
C LEU A 30 -2.61 -4.30 14.66
N ASN A 31 -3.78 -3.70 14.46
CA ASN A 31 -4.91 -3.81 15.39
C ASN A 31 -5.41 -5.26 15.53
N SER A 32 -5.32 -6.06 14.45
CA SER A 32 -5.72 -7.46 14.50
C SER A 32 -4.86 -8.29 15.45
N ALA A 33 -3.62 -7.88 15.71
CA ALA A 33 -2.73 -8.55 16.67
C ALA A 33 -3.19 -8.42 18.13
N TYR A 34 -4.08 -7.47 18.41
CA TYR A 34 -4.64 -7.23 19.74
C TYR A 34 -6.10 -7.68 19.84
N HIS A 35 -6.61 -8.44 18.85
CA HIS A 35 -7.94 -8.99 18.90
C HIS A 35 -8.03 -10.08 19.98
N GLU A 36 -9.18 -10.18 20.65
CA GLU A 36 -9.40 -11.11 21.78
C GLU A 36 -9.24 -12.60 21.42
N ASP A 37 -9.31 -12.92 20.13
CA ASP A 37 -9.16 -14.28 19.59
C ASP A 37 -7.69 -14.68 19.34
N VAL A 38 -6.72 -13.77 19.52
CA VAL A 38 -5.30 -14.06 19.33
C VAL A 38 -4.71 -14.59 20.63
N GLU A 39 -4.37 -15.88 20.68
CA GLU A 39 -3.83 -16.52 21.88
C GLU A 39 -2.39 -16.07 22.20
N ASP A 40 -1.58 -15.80 21.18
CA ASP A 40 -0.17 -15.41 21.31
C ASP A 40 0.10 -14.15 20.46
N HIS A 41 -0.11 -12.99 21.10
CA HIS A 41 0.06 -11.68 20.47
C HIS A 41 1.50 -11.45 19.97
N GLU A 42 2.52 -11.87 20.72
CA GLU A 42 3.92 -11.64 20.35
C GLU A 42 4.30 -12.42 19.10
N LYS A 43 3.88 -13.69 19.03
CA LYS A 43 4.11 -14.51 17.84
C LYS A 43 3.37 -13.96 16.63
N PHE A 44 2.11 -13.58 16.80
CA PHE A 44 1.32 -13.02 15.70
C PHE A 44 1.90 -11.68 15.22
N LEU A 45 2.31 -10.79 16.13
CA LEU A 45 3.02 -9.55 15.81
C LEU A 45 4.28 -9.83 14.98
N ALA A 46 5.10 -10.80 15.37
CA ALA A 46 6.31 -11.16 14.63
C ALA A 46 6.02 -11.69 13.21
N GLU A 47 4.84 -12.29 12.98
CA GLU A 47 4.39 -12.75 11.66
C GLU A 47 3.89 -11.58 10.79
N ILE A 48 3.19 -10.60 11.37
CA ILE A 48 2.60 -9.49 10.61
C ILE A 48 3.52 -8.26 10.45
N GLU A 49 4.48 -8.05 11.34
CA GLU A 49 5.39 -6.90 11.33
C GLU A 49 6.17 -6.77 10.00
N PRO A 50 6.71 -7.84 9.38
CA PRO A 50 7.32 -7.75 8.06
C PRO A 50 6.36 -7.27 6.97
N ILE A 51 5.08 -7.61 7.08
CA ILE A 51 4.04 -7.24 6.11
C ILE A 51 3.70 -5.76 6.27
N ILE A 52 3.47 -5.32 7.51
CA ILE A 52 3.26 -3.90 7.87
C ILE A 52 4.40 -3.07 7.30
N GLN A 53 5.64 -3.48 7.58
CA GLN A 53 6.82 -2.75 7.12
C GLN A 53 6.91 -2.68 5.59
N GLN A 54 6.53 -3.74 4.87
CA GLN A 54 6.48 -3.73 3.41
C GLN A 54 5.38 -2.82 2.85
N ILE A 55 4.22 -2.77 3.49
CA ILE A 55 3.11 -1.89 3.12
C ILE A 55 3.54 -0.43 3.30
N GLU A 56 4.08 -0.07 4.46
CA GLU A 56 4.55 1.29 4.75
C GLU A 56 5.67 1.73 3.79
N ASN A 57 6.67 0.88 3.56
CA ASN A 57 7.77 1.19 2.64
C ASN A 57 7.26 1.42 1.21
N SER A 58 6.27 0.64 0.79
CA SER A 58 5.67 0.78 -0.53
C SER A 58 4.80 2.04 -0.62
N ALA A 59 3.99 2.33 0.40
CA ALA A 59 3.19 3.55 0.47
C ALA A 59 4.06 4.81 0.47
N ASN A 60 5.12 4.84 1.29
CA ASN A 60 6.12 5.91 1.32
C ASN A 60 6.77 6.12 -0.05
N SER A 61 7.21 5.04 -0.71
CA SER A 61 7.83 5.14 -2.03
C SER A 61 6.87 5.69 -3.10
N ILE A 62 5.58 5.34 -3.03
CA ILE A 62 4.57 5.86 -3.95
C ILE A 62 4.32 7.34 -3.64
N ALA A 63 4.19 7.71 -2.36
CA ALA A 63 3.98 9.09 -1.93
C ALA A 63 5.12 10.03 -2.34
N GLU A 64 6.38 9.58 -2.22
CA GLU A 64 7.56 10.36 -2.62
C GLU A 64 7.61 10.57 -4.15
N ASP A 65 7.41 9.50 -4.92
CA ASP A 65 7.37 9.59 -6.39
C ASP A 65 6.21 10.52 -6.83
N PHE A 66 5.07 10.49 -6.13
CA PHE A 66 3.91 11.30 -6.46
C PHE A 66 4.06 12.77 -6.04
N SER A 67 4.66 13.04 -4.88
CA SER A 67 5.01 14.39 -4.45
C SER A 67 5.98 15.04 -5.45
N THR A 68 6.95 14.26 -5.95
CA THR A 68 7.90 14.72 -6.98
C THR A 68 7.19 15.11 -8.30
N ILE A 69 6.13 14.39 -8.70
CA ILE A 69 5.30 14.73 -9.87
C ILE A 69 4.64 16.08 -9.67
N ILE A 70 4.00 16.27 -8.51
CA ILE A 70 3.25 17.48 -8.17
C ILE A 70 4.20 18.69 -8.12
N GLU A 71 5.33 18.57 -7.41
CA GLU A 71 6.30 19.65 -7.25
C GLU A 71 6.92 20.10 -8.57
N LYS A 72 7.14 19.17 -9.51
CA LYS A 72 7.74 19.47 -10.81
C LYS A 72 6.73 19.85 -11.88
N GLY A 73 5.44 19.57 -11.67
CA GLY A 73 4.41 19.69 -12.70
C GLY A 73 4.69 18.81 -13.94
N GLU A 74 5.48 17.76 -13.78
CA GLU A 74 5.92 16.87 -14.86
C GLU A 74 5.07 15.60 -14.90
N LEU A 75 4.78 15.10 -16.10
CA LEU A 75 4.12 13.80 -16.22
C LEU A 75 4.99 12.66 -15.65
N PRO A 76 4.39 11.65 -15.00
CA PRO A 76 5.13 10.51 -14.46
C PRO A 76 5.97 9.81 -15.53
N THR A 77 7.27 9.71 -15.27
CA THR A 77 8.19 8.97 -16.14
C THR A 77 7.86 7.48 -16.17
N ASN A 78 8.23 6.79 -17.24
CA ASN A 78 8.09 5.32 -17.32
C ASN A 78 8.84 4.60 -16.19
N ALA A 79 9.96 5.15 -15.71
CA ALA A 79 10.71 4.60 -14.59
C ALA A 79 9.92 4.69 -13.27
N MET A 80 9.24 5.80 -13.02
CA MET A 80 8.35 5.98 -11.86
C MET A 80 7.16 5.03 -11.95
N LYS A 81 6.49 4.96 -13.10
CA LYS A 81 5.38 4.02 -13.33
C LYS A 81 5.78 2.56 -13.05
N ARG A 82 6.99 2.16 -13.45
CA ARG A 82 7.53 0.82 -13.16
C ARG A 82 7.83 0.60 -11.67
N ARG A 83 8.39 1.60 -10.98
CA ARG A 83 8.64 1.54 -9.53
C ARG A 83 7.35 1.39 -8.74
N VAL A 84 6.36 2.25 -8.99
CA VAL A 84 5.03 2.18 -8.36
C VAL A 84 4.39 0.81 -8.59
N ASN A 85 4.34 0.32 -9.83
CA ASN A 85 3.81 -1.01 -10.12
C ASN A 85 4.58 -2.14 -9.39
N SER A 86 5.90 -2.01 -9.29
CA SER A 86 6.71 -3.00 -8.57
C SER A 86 6.42 -2.98 -7.07
N SER A 87 6.25 -1.80 -6.45
CA SER A 87 5.91 -1.67 -5.03
C SER A 87 4.51 -2.23 -4.75
N LEU A 88 3.51 -1.89 -5.58
CA LEU A 88 2.16 -2.46 -5.48
C LEU A 88 2.17 -3.99 -5.62
N ARG A 89 2.99 -4.54 -6.51
CA ARG A 89 3.11 -5.99 -6.68
C ARG A 89 3.72 -6.68 -5.45
N LYS A 90 4.69 -6.04 -4.78
CA LYS A 90 5.27 -6.58 -3.54
C LYS A 90 4.22 -6.64 -2.43
N ILE A 91 3.42 -5.57 -2.26
CA ILE A 91 2.31 -5.56 -1.30
C ILE A 91 1.33 -6.71 -1.59
N LEU A 92 0.90 -6.86 -2.84
CA LEU A 92 -0.02 -7.93 -3.25
C LEU A 92 0.52 -9.32 -2.92
N LEU A 93 1.82 -9.57 -3.16
CA LEU A 93 2.46 -10.84 -2.84
C LEU A 93 2.51 -11.07 -1.33
N ALA A 94 2.92 -10.08 -0.54
CA ALA A 94 2.97 -10.20 0.92
C ALA A 94 1.59 -10.49 1.54
N ILE A 95 0.54 -9.82 1.03
CA ILE A 95 -0.85 -10.08 1.46
C ILE A 95 -1.27 -11.51 1.07
N GLN A 96 -0.89 -11.99 -0.12
CA GLN A 96 -1.20 -13.36 -0.57
C GLN A 96 -0.48 -14.41 0.28
N GLU A 97 0.80 -14.19 0.59
CA GLU A 97 1.60 -15.07 1.45
C GLU A 97 1.00 -15.17 2.85
N TYR A 98 0.57 -14.05 3.44
CA TYR A 98 -0.13 -14.04 4.72
C TYR A 98 -1.47 -14.77 4.69
N ARG A 99 -2.29 -14.51 3.66
CA ARG A 99 -3.57 -15.23 3.52
C ARG A 99 -3.37 -16.74 3.41
N ALA A 100 -2.31 -17.17 2.73
CA ALA A 100 -1.96 -18.58 2.66
C ALA A 100 -1.54 -19.14 4.03
N SER A 101 -0.82 -18.38 4.85
CA SER A 101 -0.36 -18.85 6.18
C SER A 101 -1.47 -18.98 7.23
N ILE A 102 -2.64 -18.35 7.02
CA ILE A 102 -3.80 -18.44 7.93
C ILE A 102 -4.91 -19.39 7.44
N THR A 103 -4.78 -19.97 6.25
CA THR A 103 -5.81 -20.86 5.65
C THR A 103 -5.42 -22.35 5.71
N ASP A 104 -4.22 -22.68 6.21
CA ASP A 104 -3.77 -24.04 6.57
C ASP A 104 -3.86 -24.26 8.10
#